data_AF-A0A538GII6-F1
#
_entry.id   AF-A0A538GII6-F1
#
_cell.length_a   1.000
_cell.length_b   1.000
_cell.length_c   1.000
_cell.angle_alpha   90.00
_cell.angle_beta   90.00
_cell.angle_gamma   90.00
#
_symmetry.space_group_name_H-M   'P 1'
#
loop_
_entity.id
_entity.type
_entity.pdbx_description
1 polymer ?
#
loop_
_entity_poly.entity_id
_entity_poly.type
_entity_poly.pdbx_seq_one_letter_code
_entity_poly.pdbx_strand_id
1 'polypeptide(L)' 'MSLRWTLMAPVYDRFTHKTEEGGVRELRQALLSDATGRVLEIGGGTGLNLPFYDGAESLVVTEPELAMLRRLQPKARE' A
#
# COMPACT_ATOMS: atom_id res chain seq x y z
N MET A 1 16.51 5.53 9.74
CA MET A 1 15.35 6.10 10.45
C MET A 1 15.32 7.59 10.19
N SER A 2 14.66 8.01 9.11
CA SER A 2 14.55 9.44 8.78
C SER A 2 13.25 9.94 9.40
N LEU A 3 13.39 10.81 10.41
CA LEU A 3 12.30 11.47 11.16
C LEU A 3 11.24 12.16 10.26
N ARG A 4 11.57 12.33 8.97
CA ARG A 4 10.69 12.88 7.92
C ARG A 4 9.51 11.97 7.56
N TRP A 5 9.65 10.65 7.61
CA TRP A 5 8.59 9.74 7.16
C TRP A 5 7.49 9.52 8.20
N THR A 6 7.85 9.54 9.48
CA THR A 6 6.89 9.35 10.60
C THR A 6 5.84 10.47 10.65
N LEU A 7 6.22 11.69 10.31
CA LEU A 7 5.32 12.85 10.24
C LEU A 7 4.46 12.89 8.96
N MET A 8 4.91 12.23 7.89
CA MET A 8 4.19 12.19 6.61
C MET A 8 3.12 11.11 6.55
N ALA A 9 3.12 10.08 7.39
CA ALA A 9 2.14 8.99 7.29
C ALA A 9 0.64 9.40 7.38
N PRO A 10 0.18 10.18 8.38
CA PRO A 10 -1.21 10.64 8.43
C PRO A 10 -1.52 11.74 7.40
N VAL A 11 -0.50 12.46 6.93
CA VAL A 11 -0.62 13.53 5.93
C VAL A 11 -0.71 12.92 4.53
N TYR A 12 0.02 11.85 4.26
CA TYR A 12 0.06 11.15 2.98
C TYR A 12 -1.31 10.58 2.64
N ASP A 13 -1.94 9.79 3.53
CA ASP A 13 -3.29 9.24 3.31
C ASP A 13 -4.33 10.35 3.03
N ARG A 14 -4.18 11.53 3.65
CA ARG A 14 -5.12 12.65 3.49
C ARG A 14 -4.86 13.49 2.24
N PHE A 15 -3.61 13.58 1.79
CA PHE A 15 -3.24 14.20 0.52
C PHE A 15 -3.54 13.27 -0.66
N THR A 16 -3.34 11.96 -0.52
CA THR A 16 -3.66 10.98 -1.57
C THR A 16 -5.15 10.77 -1.74
N HIS A 17 -5.99 10.92 -0.71
CA HIS A 17 -7.44 10.75 -0.85
C HIS A 17 -8.05 11.60 -1.99
N LYS A 18 -7.54 12.82 -2.22
CA LYS A 18 -7.99 13.66 -3.35
C LYS A 18 -7.44 13.21 -4.71
N THR A 19 -6.31 12.50 -4.75
CA THR A 19 -5.76 11.91 -5.98
C THR A 19 -6.29 10.50 -6.26
N GLU A 20 -6.73 9.75 -5.24
CA GLU A 20 -7.45 8.47 -5.39
C GLU A 20 -8.73 8.65 -6.19
N GLU A 21 -9.53 9.68 -5.87
CA GLU A 21 -10.74 10.06 -6.60
C GLU A 21 -10.43 10.64 -8.00
N GLY A 22 -9.15 10.92 -8.29
CA GLY A 22 -8.65 11.49 -9.54
C GLY A 22 -8.05 10.49 -10.53
N GLY A 23 -8.26 9.17 -10.33
CA GLY A 23 -7.80 8.14 -11.27
C GLY A 23 -6.68 7.21 -10.76
N VAL A 24 -6.11 7.48 -9.59
CA VAL A 24 -5.00 6.67 -9.03
C VAL A 24 -5.49 5.28 -8.63
N ARG A 25 -6.75 5.16 -8.20
CA ARG A 25 -7.35 3.87 -7.85
C ARG A 25 -7.42 2.94 -9.06
N GLU A 26 -7.90 3.45 -10.18
CA GLU A 26 -8.02 2.73 -11.44
C GLU A 26 -6.65 2.33 -11.98
N LEU A 27 -5.66 3.22 -11.86
CA LEU A 27 -4.27 2.91 -12.21
C LEU A 27 -3.70 1.78 -11.35
N ARG A 28 -3.96 1.77 -10.03
CA ARG A 28 -3.54 0.67 -9.16
C ARG A 28 -4.20 -0.63 -9.54
N GLN A 29 -5.51 -0.62 -9.77
CA GLN A 29 -6.25 -1.80 -10.19
C GLN A 29 -5.68 -2.37 -11.49
N ALA A 30 -5.48 -1.53 -12.51
CA ALA A 30 -4.94 -1.96 -13.80
C ALA A 30 -3.49 -2.46 -13.72
N LEU A 31 -2.67 -1.84 -12.86
CA LEU A 31 -1.26 -2.23 -12.72
C LEU A 31 -1.10 -3.52 -11.93
N LEU A 32 -1.90 -3.72 -10.88
CA LEU A 32 -1.71 -4.78 -9.90
C LEU A 32 -2.53 -6.04 -10.22
N SER A 33 -3.57 -5.95 -11.06
CA SER A 33 -4.37 -7.10 -11.47
C SER A 33 -3.57 -8.21 -12.16
N ASP A 34 -2.47 -7.84 -12.83
CA ASP A 34 -1.62 -8.78 -13.56
C ASP A 34 -0.57 -9.46 -12.65
N ALA A 35 -0.42 -9.00 -11.41
CA ALA A 35 0.50 -9.59 -10.44
C ALA A 35 -0.08 -10.87 -9.85
N THR A 36 0.38 -12.02 -10.35
CA THR A 36 -0.14 -13.34 -9.99
C THR A 36 0.91 -14.24 -9.32
N GLY A 37 0.46 -15.28 -8.61
CA GLY A 37 1.35 -16.25 -7.96
C GLY A 37 1.98 -15.70 -6.68
N ARG A 38 3.32 -15.74 -6.57
CA ARG A 38 4.06 -15.28 -5.38
C ARG A 38 4.57 -13.86 -5.59
N VAL A 39 3.94 -12.90 -4.93
CA VAL A 39 4.18 -11.46 -5.12
C VAL A 39 4.95 -10.89 -3.93
N LEU A 40 5.95 -10.04 -4.22
CA LEU A 40 6.66 -9.23 -3.24
C LEU A 40 6.39 -7.75 -3.51
N GLU A 41 5.80 -7.06 -2.54
CA GLU A 41 5.67 -5.60 -2.56
C GLU A 41 6.77 -4.96 -1.70
N ILE A 42 7.42 -3.95 -2.27
CA ILE A 42 8.47 -3.18 -1.60
C ILE A 42 7.94 -1.77 -1.32
N GLY A 43 7.86 -1.40 -0.04
CA GLY A 43 7.33 -0.11 0.40
C GLY A 43 5.80 -0.09 0.44
N GLY A 44 5.18 -1.04 1.14
CA GLY A 44 3.73 -1.18 1.21
C GLY A 44 2.99 -0.01 1.88
N GLY A 45 3.69 0.91 2.52
CA GLY A 45 3.11 2.11 3.12
C GLY A 45 1.99 1.77 4.10
N THR A 46 0.83 2.39 3.93
CA THR A 46 -0.37 2.15 4.75
C THR A 46 -1.24 0.98 4.22
N GLY A 47 -0.76 0.22 3.24
CA GLY A 47 -1.46 -0.91 2.65
C GLY A 47 -2.55 -0.52 1.64
N LEU A 48 -2.38 0.59 0.92
CA LEU A 48 -3.36 1.03 -0.09
C LEU A 48 -3.45 0.08 -1.29
N ASN A 49 -2.37 -0.63 -1.61
CA ASN A 49 -2.30 -1.53 -2.75
C ASN A 49 -2.93 -2.92 -2.50
N LEU A 50 -3.10 -3.29 -1.23
CA LEU A 50 -3.55 -4.63 -0.82
C LEU A 50 -4.84 -5.09 -1.54
N PRO A 51 -5.89 -4.24 -1.67
CA PRO A 51 -7.15 -4.67 -2.30
C PRO A 51 -7.08 -4.88 -3.82
N PHE A 52 -5.93 -4.64 -4.46
CA PHE A 52 -5.78 -4.74 -5.92
C PHE A 52 -4.93 -5.95 -6.35
N TYR A 53 -4.42 -6.75 -5.41
CA TYR A 53 -3.67 -7.98 -5.69
C TYR A 53 -4.60 -9.20 -5.83
N ASP A 54 -5.55 -9.13 -6.76
CA ASP A 54 -6.62 -10.13 -6.90
C ASP A 54 -6.12 -11.52 -7.34
N GLY A 55 -5.00 -11.57 -8.07
CA GLY A 55 -4.43 -12.82 -8.61
C GLY A 55 -3.26 -13.41 -7.81
N ALA A 56 -2.89 -12.79 -6.69
CA ALA A 56 -1.76 -13.24 -5.88
C ALA A 56 -2.15 -14.47 -5.04
N GLU A 57 -1.43 -15.59 -5.21
CA GLU A 57 -1.53 -16.77 -4.35
C GLU A 57 -0.88 -16.53 -2.98
N SER A 58 0.17 -15.70 -2.96
CA SER A 58 0.79 -15.23 -1.73
C SER A 58 1.39 -13.84 -1.93
N LEU A 59 1.22 -12.97 -0.95
CA LEU A 59 1.74 -11.61 -0.96
C LEU A 59 2.64 -11.40 0.26
N VAL A 60 3.89 -11.02 0.01
CA VAL A 60 4.81 -10.53 1.03
C VAL A 60 4.97 -9.03 0.85
N VAL A 61 4.78 -8.26 1.91
CA VAL A 61 4.93 -6.80 1.86
C VAL A 61 6.01 -6.36 2.83
N THR A 62 6.92 -5.52 2.34
CA THR A 62 7.99 -4.93 3.15
C THR A 62 7.76 -3.44 3.32
N GLU A 63 7.91 -2.94 4.54
CA GLU A 63 7.75 -1.53 4.86
C GLU A 63 8.76 -1.12 5.95
N PRO A 64 9.72 -0.22 5.65
CA PRO A 64 10.74 0.18 6.61
C PRO A 64 10.22 1.07 7.74
N GLU A 65 9.11 1.80 7.54
CA GLU A 65 8.61 2.77 8.52
C GLU A 65 7.54 2.16 9.44
N LEU A 66 7.86 2.05 10.73
CA LEU A 66 6.98 1.46 11.75
C LEU A 66 5.60 2.12 11.82
N ALA A 67 5.49 3.42 11.57
CA ALA A 67 4.21 4.14 11.59
C ALA A 67 3.30 3.76 10.40
N MET A 68 3.89 3.41 9.26
CA MET A 68 3.19 2.90 8.08
C MET A 68 2.80 1.44 8.31
N LEU A 69 3.76 0.62 8.79
CA LEU A 69 3.55 -0.79 9.09
C LEU A 69 2.41 -1.02 10.09
N ARG A 70 2.27 -0.17 11.12
CA ARG A 70 1.14 -0.25 12.08
C ARG A 70 -0.23 -0.06 11.44
N ARG A 71 -0.32 0.70 10.34
CA ARG A 71 -1.57 0.88 9.56
C ARG A 71 -1.78 -0.25 8.55
N LEU A 72 -0.69 -0.77 7.99
CA LEU A 72 -0.70 -1.87 7.03
C LEU A 72 -1.10 -3.20 7.67
N GLN A 73 -0.55 -3.52 8.86
CA GLN A 73 -0.75 -4.80 9.53
C GLN A 73 -2.21 -5.26 9.68
N PRO A 74 -3.17 -4.43 10.13
CA PRO A 74 -4.56 -4.88 10.23
C PRO A 74 -5.16 -5.21 8.85
N LYS A 75 -4.79 -4.48 7.80
CA LYS A 75 -5.28 -4.69 6.43
C LYS A 75 -4.67 -5.91 5.74
N ALA A 76 -3.45 -6.29 6.12
CA ALA A 76 -2.76 -7.46 5.57
C ALA A 76 -3.19 -8.79 6.23
N ARG A 77 -4.06 -8.74 7.24
CA ARG A 77 -4.56 -9.91 7.98
C ARG A 77 -6.02 -10.24 7.66
N GLU A 78 -6.69 -9.41 6.85
CA GLU A 78 -7.99 -9.72 6.23
C GLU A 78 -7.77 -10.65 5.03
#